data_AF-A0A0J1LFV7-F1
#
_entry.id   AF-A0A0J1LFV7-F1
#
_cell.length_a   1.000
_cell.length_b   1.000
_cell.length_c   1.000
_cell.angle_alpha   90.00
_cell.angle_beta   90.00
_cell.angle_gamma   90.00
#
_symmetry.space_group_name_H-M   'P 1'
#
loop_
_entity.id
_entity.type
_entity.pdbx_description
1 polymer ?
#
loop_
_entity_poly.entity_id
_entity_poly.type
_entity_poly.pdbx_seq_one_letter_code
_entity_poly.pdbx_strand_id
1 'polypeptide(L)'
;MEKQGWVSVWLGNINDEDSIGEYVDLTYDEDGESVPSQFFIDFKIDVDETDEDTIEKEVYKNSSSDIATLLDGCSYEEIVIPKIQKSINLKKSYNAVILIYNFQYQNEISSTGAFDFITATNYE
;
A
#
# COMPACT_ATOMS: atom_id res chain seq x y z
N MET A 1 10.95 4.72 5.23
CA MET A 1 11.57 4.68 6.57
C MET A 1 10.67 3.91 7.51
N GLU A 2 11.23 2.90 8.17
CA GLU A 2 10.58 2.20 9.29
C GLU A 2 10.13 3.21 10.36
N LYS A 3 8.87 3.11 10.77
CA LYS A 3 8.28 3.98 11.78
C LYS A 3 7.06 3.33 12.41
N GLN A 4 7.24 2.85 13.64
CA GLN A 4 6.18 2.21 14.41
C GLN A 4 4.90 3.06 14.50
N GLY A 5 3.75 2.41 14.34
CA GLY A 5 2.43 3.04 14.47
C GLY A 5 2.01 3.90 13.28
N TRP A 6 2.74 3.85 12.17
CA TRP A 6 2.43 4.54 10.92
C TRP A 6 2.11 3.57 9.79
N VAL A 7 1.06 3.86 9.04
CA VAL A 7 0.69 3.12 7.82
C VAL A 7 0.84 4.04 6.63
N SER A 8 1.45 3.50 5.58
CA SER A 8 1.51 4.12 4.26
C SER A 8 0.51 3.43 3.33
N VAL A 9 -0.26 4.21 2.58
CA VAL A 9 -1.39 3.73 1.78
C VAL A 9 -1.19 4.08 0.31
N TRP A 10 -1.29 3.06 -0.53
CA TRP A 10 -1.34 3.18 -1.98
C TRP A 10 -2.66 2.64 -2.50
N LEU A 11 -3.17 3.28 -3.54
CA LEU A 11 -4.37 2.82 -4.25
C LEU A 11 -4.06 2.66 -5.73
N GLY A 12 -4.57 1.58 -6.33
CA GLY A 12 -4.29 1.24 -7.71
C GLY A 12 -5.53 0.82 -8.53
N ASN A 13 -5.31 0.67 -9.83
CA ASN A 13 -6.28 0.06 -10.73
C ASN A 13 -5.64 -1.13 -11.46
N ILE A 14 -6.03 -2.35 -11.08
CA ILE A 14 -5.48 -3.59 -11.59
C ILE A 14 -6.57 -4.35 -12.35
N ASN A 15 -6.24 -4.89 -13.52
CA ASN A 15 -7.19 -5.63 -14.36
C ASN A 15 -7.22 -7.14 -14.04
N ASP A 16 -6.21 -7.65 -13.33
CA ASP A 16 -6.01 -9.06 -13.03
C ASP A 16 -5.63 -9.21 -11.54
N GLU A 17 -6.50 -9.83 -10.75
CA GLU A 17 -6.36 -9.91 -9.28
C GLU A 17 -5.08 -10.70 -8.89
N ASP A 18 -4.77 -11.76 -9.63
CA ASP A 18 -3.60 -12.61 -9.39
C ASP A 18 -2.28 -11.84 -9.54
N SER A 19 -2.29 -10.66 -10.19
CA SER A 19 -1.09 -9.87 -10.43
C SER A 19 -0.64 -8.99 -9.26
N ILE A 20 -1.47 -8.74 -8.23
CA ILE A 20 -1.04 -7.94 -7.08
C ILE A 20 -0.04 -8.71 -6.20
N GLY A 21 -0.17 -10.04 -6.18
CA GLY A 21 0.77 -10.96 -5.54
C GLY A 21 2.18 -10.72 -6.05
N GLU A 22 2.37 -11.03 -7.34
CA GLU A 22 3.64 -10.89 -8.06
C GLU A 22 4.22 -9.48 -8.04
N TYR A 23 3.37 -8.44 -8.00
CA TYR A 23 3.83 -7.06 -7.97
C TYR A 23 4.43 -6.66 -6.61
N VAL A 24 3.90 -7.20 -5.50
CA VAL A 24 4.22 -6.73 -4.14
C VAL A 24 5.08 -7.72 -3.37
N ASP A 25 4.83 -9.03 -3.48
CA ASP A 25 5.48 -10.04 -2.67
C ASP A 25 6.99 -10.05 -2.89
N LEU A 26 7.73 -10.04 -1.78
CA LEU A 26 9.17 -10.24 -1.81
C LEU A 26 9.47 -11.69 -2.16
N THR A 27 10.61 -11.88 -2.81
CA THR A 27 11.17 -13.21 -3.06
C THR A 27 12.55 -13.27 -2.42
N TYR A 28 13.11 -14.46 -2.30
CA TYR A 28 14.40 -14.67 -1.66
C TYR A 28 15.38 -15.25 -2.65
N ASP A 29 16.64 -14.79 -2.60
CA ASP A 29 17.72 -15.37 -3.39
C ASP A 29 18.24 -16.68 -2.78
N GLU A 30 19.31 -17.24 -3.35
CA GLU A 30 19.89 -18.50 -2.90
C GLU A 30 20.49 -18.44 -1.49
N ASP A 31 20.86 -17.23 -1.03
CA ASP A 31 21.41 -16.99 0.30
C ASP A 31 20.31 -16.69 1.34
N GLY A 32 19.06 -16.59 0.88
CA GLY A 32 17.90 -16.26 1.73
C GLY A 32 17.73 -14.77 1.96
N GLU A 33 18.39 -13.92 1.17
CA GLU A 33 18.26 -12.46 1.25
C GLU A 33 17.03 -12.00 0.46
N SER A 34 16.32 -11.01 1.00
CA SER A 34 15.14 -10.44 0.37
C SER A 34 15.50 -9.71 -0.93
N VAL A 35 14.81 -10.09 -2.00
CA VAL A 35 14.91 -9.45 -3.32
C VAL A 35 13.72 -8.49 -3.49
N PRO A 36 13.96 -7.20 -3.80
CA PRO A 36 12.89 -6.23 -3.96
C PRO A 36 11.95 -6.61 -5.10
N SER A 37 10.65 -6.61 -4.80
CA SER A 37 9.61 -6.78 -5.82
C SER A 37 9.47 -5.51 -6.67
N GLN A 38 8.69 -5.59 -7.75
CA GLN A 38 8.52 -4.46 -8.66
C GLN A 38 7.90 -3.25 -7.94
N PHE A 39 6.98 -3.45 -6.99
CA PHE A 39 6.43 -2.39 -6.16
C PHE A 39 7.50 -1.62 -5.38
N PHE A 40 8.42 -2.35 -4.73
CA PHE A 40 9.51 -1.75 -3.96
C PHE A 40 10.45 -0.94 -4.87
N ILE A 41 10.77 -1.47 -6.05
CA ILE A 41 11.58 -0.78 -7.06
C ILE A 41 10.89 0.51 -7.53
N ASP A 42 9.61 0.39 -7.89
CA ASP A 42 8.79 1.47 -8.44
C ASP A 42 8.67 2.66 -7.49
N PHE A 43 8.46 2.38 -6.21
CA PHE A 43 8.34 3.40 -5.17
C PHE A 43 9.67 3.72 -4.48
N LYS A 44 10.78 3.09 -4.88
CA LYS A 44 12.10 3.24 -4.25
C LYS A 44 12.07 2.97 -2.74
N ILE A 45 11.33 1.94 -2.36
CA ILE A 45 11.27 1.46 -0.97
C ILE A 45 12.43 0.49 -0.80
N ASP A 46 13.22 0.71 0.25
CA ASP A 46 14.23 -0.24 0.67
C ASP A 46 13.54 -1.39 1.42
N VAL A 47 13.80 -2.63 1.02
CA VAL A 47 13.19 -3.83 1.62
C VAL A 47 13.53 -3.95 3.08
N ASP A 48 14.72 -3.49 3.48
CA ASP A 48 15.22 -3.53 4.86
C ASP A 48 14.49 -2.53 5.79
N GLU A 49 13.68 -1.62 5.24
CA GLU A 49 12.87 -0.66 6.02
C GLU A 49 11.46 -1.17 6.31
N THR A 50 11.11 -2.38 5.86
CA THR A 50 9.77 -2.96 5.98
C THR A 50 9.83 -4.40 6.44
N ASP A 51 8.70 -4.93 6.91
CA ASP A 51 8.52 -6.34 7.22
C ASP A 51 7.41 -6.87 6.29
N GLU A 52 7.63 -8.01 5.64
CA GLU A 52 6.63 -8.59 4.72
C GLU A 52 5.32 -8.94 5.45
N ASP A 53 5.41 -9.30 6.74
CA ASP A 53 4.24 -9.59 7.58
C ASP A 53 3.44 -8.32 7.93
N THR A 54 3.97 -7.12 7.67
CA THR A 54 3.28 -5.84 7.87
C THR A 54 2.72 -5.25 6.58
N ILE A 55 2.65 -6.03 5.50
CA ILE A 55 2.08 -5.62 4.22
C ILE A 55 0.68 -6.23 4.07
N GLU A 56 -0.32 -5.38 3.84
CA GLU A 56 -1.66 -5.81 3.42
C GLU A 56 -1.92 -5.37 1.99
N LYS A 57 -2.59 -6.22 1.22
CA LYS A 57 -2.98 -5.91 -0.15
C LYS A 57 -4.27 -6.62 -0.52
N GLU A 58 -5.09 -5.95 -1.31
CA GLU A 58 -6.38 -6.49 -1.73
C GLU A 58 -6.75 -5.93 -3.12
N VAL A 59 -7.46 -6.74 -3.91
CA VAL A 59 -8.04 -6.33 -5.19
C VAL A 59 -9.54 -6.59 -5.17
N TYR A 60 -10.28 -5.57 -5.56
CA TYR A 60 -11.73 -5.57 -5.57
C TYR A 60 -12.25 -5.72 -7.00
N LYS A 61 -13.30 -6.52 -7.14
CA LYS A 61 -14.03 -6.67 -8.41
C LYS A 61 -14.55 -5.36 -8.99
N ASN A 62 -14.96 -4.43 -8.13
CA ASN A 62 -15.50 -3.13 -8.54
C ASN A 62 -14.61 -2.01 -8.01
N SER A 63 -14.32 -1.03 -8.87
CA SER A 63 -13.61 0.17 -8.43
C SER A 63 -14.50 1.08 -7.58
N SER A 64 -13.93 1.72 -6.58
CA SER A 64 -14.58 2.75 -5.75
C SER A 64 -13.73 4.01 -5.65
N SER A 65 -14.36 5.16 -5.48
CA SER A 65 -13.70 6.42 -5.11
C SER A 65 -13.94 6.80 -3.64
N ASP A 66 -14.54 5.90 -2.87
CA ASP A 66 -14.76 6.07 -1.43
C ASP A 66 -13.71 5.31 -0.64
N ILE A 67 -12.98 6.03 0.20
CA ILE A 67 -11.93 5.48 1.07
C ILE A 67 -12.47 4.43 2.03
N ALA A 68 -13.70 4.61 2.55
CA ALA A 68 -14.25 3.63 3.47
C ALA A 68 -14.48 2.29 2.77
N THR A 69 -15.04 2.33 1.55
CA THR A 69 -15.20 1.13 0.72
C THR A 69 -13.87 0.46 0.36
N LEU A 70 -12.82 1.24 0.09
CA LEU A 70 -11.51 0.71 -0.34
C LEU A 70 -10.64 0.15 0.77
N LEU A 71 -10.91 0.50 2.03
CA LEU A 71 -10.16 0.04 3.19
C LEU A 71 -11.01 -0.83 4.13
N ASP A 72 -12.21 -1.21 3.71
CA ASP A 72 -13.11 -2.09 4.46
C ASP A 72 -12.45 -3.47 4.61
N GLY A 73 -12.32 -3.93 5.85
CA GLY A 73 -11.65 -5.17 6.23
C GLY A 73 -10.13 -5.08 6.42
N CYS A 74 -9.49 -3.94 6.14
CA CYS A 74 -8.06 -3.74 6.41
C CYS A 74 -7.80 -3.54 7.90
N SER A 75 -6.59 -3.85 8.36
CA SER A 75 -6.23 -3.63 9.76
C SER A 75 -6.32 -2.15 10.16
N TYR A 76 -6.81 -1.90 11.39
CA TYR A 76 -6.98 -0.55 11.95
C TYR A 76 -7.88 0.39 11.12
N GLU A 77 -8.75 -0.15 10.26
CA GLU A 77 -9.65 0.60 9.39
C GLU A 77 -10.45 1.69 10.15
N GLU A 78 -10.86 1.40 11.39
CA GLU A 78 -11.66 2.29 12.23
C GLU A 78 -10.91 3.54 12.67
N ILE A 79 -9.56 3.49 12.64
CA ILE A 79 -8.67 4.61 12.94
C ILE A 79 -8.19 5.28 11.65
N VAL A 80 -7.83 4.48 10.63
CA VAL A 80 -7.20 4.94 9.39
C VAL A 80 -8.21 5.65 8.49
N ILE A 81 -9.39 5.05 8.24
CA ILE A 81 -10.42 5.61 7.34
C ILE A 81 -10.79 7.06 7.73
N PRO A 82 -11.14 7.37 9.01
CA PRO A 82 -11.51 8.73 9.37
C PRO A 82 -10.38 9.76 9.22
N LYS A 83 -9.12 9.35 9.35
CA LYS A 83 -7.96 10.26 9.19
C LYS A 83 -7.75 10.61 7.72
N ILE A 84 -7.86 9.62 6.84
CA ILE A 84 -7.69 9.83 5.39
C ILE A 84 -8.85 10.65 4.85
N GLN A 85 -10.11 10.32 5.18
CA GLN A 85 -11.29 11.05 4.69
C GLN A 85 -11.32 12.53 5.09
N LYS A 86 -10.72 12.91 6.23
CA LYS A 86 -10.60 14.31 6.66
C LYS A 86 -9.63 15.13 5.79
N SER A 87 -8.68 14.48 5.15
CA SER A 87 -7.52 15.13 4.52
C SER A 87 -7.45 14.93 3.01
N ILE A 88 -8.06 13.86 2.52
CA ILE A 88 -7.97 13.40 1.13
C ILE A 88 -9.38 13.27 0.56
N ASN A 89 -9.57 13.83 -0.63
CA ASN A 89 -10.72 13.53 -1.48
C ASN A 89 -10.21 12.91 -2.79
N LEU A 90 -10.60 11.67 -3.06
CA LEU A 90 -10.14 10.95 -4.25
C LEU A 90 -10.72 11.56 -5.52
N LYS A 91 -9.87 11.72 -6.55
CA LYS A 91 -10.27 12.31 -7.85
C LYS A 91 -10.61 11.27 -8.91
N LYS A 92 -10.33 10.00 -8.64
CA LYS A 92 -10.63 8.85 -9.50
C LYS A 92 -10.97 7.65 -8.62
N SER A 93 -11.54 6.63 -9.24
CA SER A 93 -11.80 5.35 -8.59
C SER A 93 -10.57 4.44 -8.66
N TYR A 94 -10.47 3.54 -7.70
CA TYR A 94 -9.44 2.52 -7.56
C TYR A 94 -10.10 1.19 -7.29
N ASN A 95 -9.44 0.09 -7.59
CA ASN A 95 -9.92 -1.25 -7.25
C ASN A 95 -8.85 -2.09 -6.56
N ALA A 96 -7.75 -1.49 -6.14
CA ALA A 96 -6.73 -2.18 -5.38
C ALA A 96 -6.15 -1.28 -4.29
N VAL A 97 -5.71 -1.91 -3.21
CA VAL A 97 -5.04 -1.25 -2.10
C VAL A 97 -3.75 -2.00 -1.77
N ILE A 98 -2.73 -1.24 -1.40
CA ILE A 98 -1.54 -1.74 -0.71
C ILE A 98 -1.34 -0.88 0.53
N LEU A 99 -1.18 -1.51 1.68
CA LEU A 99 -0.83 -0.87 2.94
C LEU A 99 0.48 -1.47 3.44
N ILE A 100 1.37 -0.62 3.96
CA ILE A 100 2.55 -1.06 4.71
C ILE A 100 2.46 -0.41 6.10
N TYR A 101 2.30 -1.25 7.12
CA TYR A 101 2.27 -0.84 8.52
C TYR A 101 3.68 -0.76 9.10
N ASN A 102 3.83 -0.03 10.21
CA ASN A 102 5.11 0.37 10.81
C ASN A 102 6.08 1.03 9.81
N PHE A 103 5.55 1.71 8.79
CA PHE A 103 6.34 2.34 7.74
C PHE A 103 5.76 3.70 7.35
N GLN A 104 6.62 4.70 7.28
CA GLN A 104 6.28 6.02 6.75
C GLN A 104 7.01 6.26 5.44
N TYR A 105 6.27 6.13 4.34
CA TYR A 105 6.70 6.52 3.01
C TYR A 105 6.80 8.04 2.91
N GLN A 106 7.90 8.53 2.33
CA GLN A 106 8.19 9.97 2.25
C GLN A 106 7.68 10.61 0.94
N ASN A 107 6.82 9.91 0.19
CA ASN A 107 6.26 10.39 -1.07
C ASN A 107 7.34 10.75 -2.11
N GLU A 108 8.40 9.94 -2.20
CA GLU A 108 9.44 10.14 -3.22
C GLU A 108 8.91 9.95 -4.63
N ILE A 109 8.00 8.99 -4.79
CA ILE A 109 7.26 8.69 -6.01
C ILE A 109 5.77 8.76 -5.68
N SER A 110 5.09 9.77 -6.22
CA SER A 110 3.65 9.97 -5.95
C SER A 110 2.75 9.04 -6.76
N SER A 111 3.21 8.59 -7.92
CA SER A 111 2.46 7.74 -8.86
C SER A 111 3.41 7.05 -9.83
N THR A 112 3.21 5.75 -10.04
CA THR A 112 3.93 4.94 -11.03
C THR A 112 3.11 3.69 -11.36
N GLY A 113 3.21 3.23 -12.61
CA GLY A 113 2.44 2.11 -13.10
C GLY A 113 0.93 2.31 -12.87
N ALA A 114 0.33 1.38 -12.15
CA ALA A 114 -1.10 1.36 -11.84
C ALA A 114 -1.46 2.04 -10.51
N PHE A 115 -0.48 2.48 -9.73
CA PHE A 115 -0.66 2.87 -8.33
C PHE A 115 -0.28 4.32 -8.06
N ASP A 116 -1.05 4.93 -7.16
CA ASP A 116 -0.77 6.24 -6.59
C ASP A 116 -0.51 6.09 -5.09
N PHE A 117 0.52 6.77 -4.59
CA PHE A 117 0.66 6.97 -3.16
C PHE A 117 -0.40 7.99 -2.70
N ILE A 118 -1.16 7.63 -1.66
CA ILE A 118 -2.24 8.48 -1.17
C ILE A 118 -1.78 9.29 0.03
N THR A 119 -1.27 8.60 1.06
CA THR A 119 -0.86 9.24 2.31
C THR A 119 -0.11 8.27 3.20
N ALA A 120 0.60 8.81 4.18
CA ALA A 120 1.05 8.08 5.36
C ALA A 120 0.44 8.74 6.61
N THR A 121 -0.15 7.94 7.49
CA THR A 121 -0.83 8.42 8.71
C THR A 121 -0.54 7.50 9.88
N ASN A 122 -0.61 8.02 11.11
CA ASN A 122 -0.55 7.16 12.28
C ASN A 122 -1.84 6.35 12.43
N TYR A 123 -1.75 5.13 12.96
CA TYR A 123 -2.88 4.28 13.40
C TYR A 123 -2.82 3.93 14.89
N GLU A 124 -1.72 4.28 15.57
CA GLU A 124 -1.60 4.30 17.03
C GLU A 124 -1.99 5.67 17.63
#